data_AF-A0A2E0ZE31-F1
#
_entry.id   AF-A0A2E0ZE31-F1
#
_cell.length_a   1.000
_cell.length_b   1.000
_cell.length_c   1.000
_cell.angle_alpha   90.00
_cell.angle_beta   90.00
_cell.angle_gamma   90.00
#
_symmetry.space_group_name_H-M   'P 1'
#
loop_
_entity.id
_entity.type
_entity.pdbx_description
1 polymer ?
#
loop_
_entity_poly.entity_id
_entity_poly.type
_entity_poly.pdbx_seq_one_letter_code
_entity_poly.pdbx_strand_id
1 'polypeptide(L)'
;MAEDIVPYLSGHFRSDVLQEALQATRTITDMENRASATIILVSHLSALERNEILKWITHAIKKIENTSSRERIIRPLVPLLAKFGYHEDAVAIVPEIWDVNERASVLGDLALQLVELGYPEKAQEVAQMLVKIEINKGWELARARDLIDISISLVKSGYFEEALNTSQIINGEWNQAEALANISLEMGRMGYVKEAFIVARKIEYQHWRTEALTKLAAELEMLPINILYPLWIESLPVLTTRSRKNLLNDLIVLGPVITALGGSRAKDSLFSAIQDVGHWWPESVN
;
A
#
# COMPACT_ATOMS: atom_id res chain seq x y z
N MET A 1 -8.76 2.41 33.17
CA MET A 1 -8.67 1.63 34.44
C MET A 1 -8.76 0.12 34.22
N ALA A 2 -9.67 -0.40 33.39
CA ALA A 2 -9.73 -1.85 33.14
C ALA A 2 -8.57 -2.40 32.27
N GLU A 3 -8.01 -1.59 31.35
CA GLU A 3 -6.91 -2.02 30.46
C GLU A 3 -5.59 -2.33 31.20
N ASP A 4 -5.34 -1.71 32.36
CA ASP A 4 -4.03 -1.76 33.01
C ASP A 4 -3.79 -2.97 33.95
N ILE A 5 -4.83 -3.72 34.32
CA ILE A 5 -4.73 -4.77 35.36
C ILE A 5 -4.80 -6.19 34.78
N VAL A 6 -5.43 -6.38 33.62
CA VAL A 6 -5.66 -7.70 32.98
C VAL A 6 -4.38 -8.52 32.72
N PRO A 7 -3.22 -7.92 32.37
CA PRO A 7 -1.98 -8.70 32.17
C PRO A 7 -1.39 -9.31 33.45
N TYR A 8 -1.77 -8.81 34.63
CA TYR A 8 -1.12 -9.14 35.91
C TYR A 8 -1.91 -10.14 36.79
N LEU A 9 -3.06 -10.63 36.30
CA LEU A 9 -3.89 -11.60 37.03
C LEU A 9 -3.56 -13.04 36.62
N SER A 10 -3.33 -13.91 37.60
CA SER A 10 -3.17 -15.36 37.42
C SER A 10 -4.36 -15.99 36.68
N GLY A 11 -4.11 -17.04 35.87
CA GLY A 11 -5.02 -17.52 34.83
C GLY A 11 -6.47 -17.82 35.23
N HIS A 12 -6.72 -18.34 36.43
CA HIS A 12 -8.09 -18.55 36.93
C HIS A 12 -8.81 -17.23 37.25
N PHE A 13 -8.16 -16.35 38.03
CA PHE A 13 -8.71 -15.03 38.35
C PHE A 13 -8.97 -14.17 37.09
N ARG A 14 -8.12 -14.32 36.06
CA ARG A 14 -8.33 -13.65 34.78
C ARG A 14 -9.59 -14.13 34.06
N SER A 15 -9.89 -15.44 34.12
CA SER A 15 -11.10 -16.01 33.51
C SER A 15 -12.35 -15.52 34.24
N ASP A 16 -12.36 -15.55 35.57
CA ASP A 16 -13.53 -15.14 36.36
C ASP A 16 -13.85 -13.65 36.17
N VAL A 17 -12.84 -12.79 36.22
CA VAL A 17 -12.99 -11.34 35.97
C VAL A 17 -13.48 -11.07 34.54
N LEU A 18 -13.03 -11.85 33.55
CA LEU A 18 -13.48 -11.70 32.17
C LEU A 18 -14.94 -12.13 31.99
N GLN A 19 -15.36 -13.22 32.65
CA GLN A 19 -16.77 -13.63 32.66
C GLN A 19 -17.66 -12.60 33.36
N GLU A 20 -17.21 -12.03 34.48
CA GLU A 20 -17.94 -10.98 35.19
C GLU A 20 -18.06 -9.72 34.32
N ALA A 21 -16.98 -9.31 33.64
CA ALA A 21 -17.00 -8.20 32.70
C ALA A 21 -17.97 -8.45 31.54
N LEU A 22 -17.95 -9.64 30.93
CA LEU A 22 -18.91 -10.02 29.88
C LEU A 22 -20.36 -10.02 30.38
N GLN A 23 -20.58 -10.49 31.61
CA GLN A 23 -21.91 -10.45 32.19
C GLN A 23 -22.37 -9.02 32.45
N ALA A 24 -21.47 -8.13 32.89
CA ALA A 24 -21.76 -6.71 33.04
C ALA A 24 -22.12 -6.08 31.69
N THR A 25 -21.40 -6.38 30.59
CA THR A 25 -21.78 -5.85 29.28
C THR A 25 -23.17 -6.32 28.87
N ARG A 26 -23.54 -7.59 29.13
CA ARG A 26 -24.88 -8.12 28.83
C ARG A 26 -26.03 -7.38 29.53
N THR A 27 -25.77 -6.74 30.68
CA THR A 27 -26.78 -5.94 31.39
C THR A 27 -27.01 -4.53 30.80
N ILE A 28 -26.14 -4.09 29.89
CA ILE A 28 -26.29 -2.79 29.22
C ILE A 28 -27.50 -2.86 28.27
N THR A 29 -28.52 -2.04 28.55
CA THR A 29 -29.77 -1.98 27.77
C THR A 29 -29.55 -1.38 26.38
N ASP A 30 -28.73 -0.33 26.30
CA ASP A 30 -28.43 0.35 25.04
C ASP A 30 -27.51 -0.52 24.18
N MET A 31 -27.95 -0.80 22.95
CA MET A 31 -27.29 -1.78 22.08
C MET A 31 -25.92 -1.29 21.61
N GLU A 32 -25.78 0.01 21.36
CA GLU A 32 -24.51 0.61 20.95
C GLU A 32 -23.48 0.45 22.07
N ASN A 33 -23.82 0.94 23.27
CA ASN A 33 -22.94 0.86 24.43
C ASN A 33 -22.60 -0.60 24.79
N ARG A 34 -23.56 -1.52 24.65
CA ARG A 34 -23.31 -2.95 24.88
C ARG A 34 -22.29 -3.51 23.89
N ALA A 35 -22.46 -3.23 22.59
CA ALA A 35 -21.55 -3.68 21.55
C ALA A 35 -20.15 -3.10 21.76
N SER A 36 -20.04 -1.78 21.96
CA SER A 36 -18.76 -1.09 22.20
C SER A 36 -18.03 -1.62 23.45
N ALA A 37 -18.73 -1.82 24.57
CA ALA A 37 -18.12 -2.39 25.77
C ALA A 37 -17.64 -3.82 25.55
N THR A 38 -18.39 -4.61 24.78
CA THR A 38 -18.05 -6.01 24.51
C THR A 38 -16.85 -6.13 23.55
N ILE A 39 -16.73 -5.23 22.57
CA ILE A 39 -15.60 -5.15 21.63
C ILE A 39 -14.25 -5.10 22.36
N ILE A 40 -14.16 -4.33 23.44
CA ILE A 40 -12.93 -4.16 24.24
C ILE A 40 -12.48 -5.51 24.83
N LEU A 41 -13.41 -6.41 25.14
CA LEU A 41 -13.13 -7.69 25.76
C LEU A 41 -12.67 -8.76 24.75
N VAL A 42 -12.97 -8.59 23.44
CA VAL A 42 -12.76 -9.60 22.38
C VAL A 42 -11.34 -10.15 22.35
N SER A 43 -10.34 -9.29 22.54
CA SER A 43 -8.92 -9.68 22.49
C SER A 43 -8.47 -10.57 23.65
N HIS A 44 -9.29 -10.70 24.70
CA HIS A 44 -8.98 -11.49 25.89
C HIS A 44 -9.75 -12.82 25.96
N LEU A 45 -10.70 -13.03 25.06
CA LEU A 45 -11.57 -14.21 25.02
C LEU A 45 -10.88 -15.45 24.47
N SER A 46 -11.39 -16.61 24.87
CA SER A 46 -11.10 -17.88 24.17
C SER A 46 -11.63 -17.85 22.74
N ALA A 47 -11.12 -18.73 21.87
CA ALA A 47 -11.55 -18.77 20.47
C ALA A 47 -13.06 -19.03 20.30
N LEU A 48 -13.65 -19.88 21.15
CA LEU A 48 -15.08 -20.18 21.12
C LEU A 48 -15.92 -18.95 21.48
N GLU A 49 -15.62 -18.32 22.61
CA GLU A 49 -16.34 -17.13 23.08
C GLU A 49 -16.18 -15.96 22.11
N ARG A 50 -14.97 -15.79 21.58
CA ARG A 50 -14.67 -14.78 20.58
C ARG A 50 -15.55 -14.94 19.35
N ASN A 51 -15.66 -16.16 18.83
CA ASN A 51 -16.50 -16.47 17.68
C ASN A 51 -17.98 -16.16 17.95
N GLU A 52 -18.49 -16.55 19.12
CA GLU A 52 -19.88 -16.25 19.50
C GLU A 52 -20.14 -14.75 19.62
N ILE A 53 -19.23 -14.03 20.27
CA ILE A 53 -19.34 -12.59 20.49
C ILE A 53 -19.22 -11.81 19.19
N LEU A 54 -18.25 -12.12 18.34
CA LEU A 54 -18.09 -11.46 17.04
C LEU A 54 -19.33 -11.66 16.16
N LYS A 55 -19.87 -12.89 16.10
CA LYS A 55 -21.14 -13.16 15.39
C LYS A 55 -22.31 -12.36 15.96
N TRP A 56 -22.41 -12.29 17.28
CA TRP A 56 -23.44 -11.51 17.95
C TRP A 56 -23.32 -10.01 17.62
N ILE A 57 -22.12 -9.41 17.68
CA ILE A 57 -21.89 -8.00 17.34
C ILE A 57 -22.20 -7.74 15.86
N THR A 58 -21.77 -8.61 14.95
CA THR A 58 -22.06 -8.46 13.51
C THR A 58 -23.56 -8.49 13.24
N HIS A 59 -24.31 -9.36 13.91
CA HIS A 59 -25.78 -9.38 13.80
C HIS A 59 -26.45 -8.17 14.49
N ALA A 60 -25.86 -7.70 15.58
CA ALA A 60 -26.32 -6.54 16.31
C ALA A 60 -26.29 -5.26 15.47
N ILE A 61 -25.19 -5.03 14.75
CA ILE A 61 -24.99 -3.84 13.91
C ILE A 61 -26.17 -3.64 12.96
N LYS A 62 -26.63 -4.72 12.31
CA LYS A 62 -27.76 -4.67 11.35
C LYS A 62 -29.10 -4.27 11.98
N LYS A 63 -29.23 -4.35 13.30
CA LYS A 63 -30.44 -3.97 14.05
C LYS A 63 -30.38 -2.56 14.61
N ILE A 64 -29.24 -1.88 14.55
CA ILE A 64 -29.08 -0.52 15.07
C ILE A 64 -29.58 0.45 14.00
N GLU A 65 -30.66 1.17 14.29
CA GLU A 65 -31.28 2.11 13.35
C GLU A 65 -30.37 3.30 13.06
N ASN A 66 -29.73 3.87 14.10
CA ASN A 66 -28.85 5.01 13.97
C ASN A 66 -27.56 4.64 13.21
N THR A 67 -27.32 5.29 12.07
CA THR A 67 -26.15 5.06 11.21
C THR A 67 -24.85 5.42 11.91
N SER A 68 -24.79 6.57 12.60
CA SER A 68 -23.59 6.98 13.35
C SER A 68 -23.24 5.98 14.46
N SER A 69 -24.23 5.44 15.16
CA SER A 69 -24.03 4.37 16.15
C SER A 69 -23.46 3.09 15.52
N ARG A 70 -23.94 2.71 14.32
CA ARG A 70 -23.37 1.58 13.56
C ARG A 70 -21.90 1.82 13.22
N GLU A 71 -21.58 2.99 12.69
CA GLU A 71 -20.21 3.37 12.29
C GLU A 71 -19.23 3.33 13.46
N ARG A 72 -19.66 3.79 14.65
CA ARG A 72 -18.85 3.75 15.88
C ARG A 72 -18.52 2.33 16.36
N ILE A 73 -19.32 1.34 15.98
CA ILE A 73 -19.06 -0.08 16.28
C ILE A 73 -18.24 -0.71 15.15
N ILE A 74 -18.56 -0.41 13.89
CA ILE A 74 -17.89 -1.01 12.72
C ILE A 74 -16.41 -0.63 12.70
N ARG A 75 -16.06 0.65 12.91
CA ARG A 75 -14.68 1.15 12.88
C ARG A 75 -13.71 0.33 13.76
N PRO A 76 -13.99 0.05 15.05
CA PRO A 76 -13.13 -0.81 15.87
C PRO A 76 -13.35 -2.32 15.65
N LEU A 77 -14.48 -2.75 15.07
CA LEU A 77 -14.77 -4.16 14.84
C LEU A 77 -14.05 -4.74 13.62
N VAL A 78 -14.00 -4.01 12.51
CA VAL A 78 -13.28 -4.42 11.28
C VAL A 78 -11.86 -4.90 11.56
N PRO A 79 -11.02 -4.12 12.29
CA PRO A 79 -9.65 -4.57 12.55
C PRO A 79 -9.57 -5.77 13.50
N LEU A 80 -10.54 -5.94 14.41
CA LEU A 80 -10.60 -7.13 15.27
C LEU A 80 -10.99 -8.37 14.48
N LEU A 81 -11.97 -8.26 13.57
CA LEU A 81 -12.35 -9.36 12.68
C LEU A 81 -11.14 -9.77 11.83
N ALA A 82 -10.42 -8.81 11.25
CA ALA A 82 -9.21 -9.07 10.48
C ALA A 82 -8.13 -9.79 11.31
N LYS A 83 -7.80 -9.25 12.49
CA LYS A 83 -6.80 -9.80 13.41
C LYS A 83 -7.07 -11.25 13.80
N PHE A 84 -8.33 -11.67 13.86
CA PHE A 84 -8.72 -13.02 14.27
C PHE A 84 -9.11 -13.94 13.10
N GLY A 85 -8.79 -13.55 11.87
CA GLY A 85 -8.97 -14.40 10.68
C GLY A 85 -10.37 -14.34 10.06
N TYR A 86 -11.25 -13.47 10.54
CA TYR A 86 -12.61 -13.28 10.03
C TYR A 86 -12.63 -12.24 8.90
N HIS A 87 -11.77 -12.42 7.88
CA HIS A 87 -11.57 -11.42 6.82
C HIS A 87 -12.85 -11.15 6.01
N GLU A 88 -13.60 -12.20 5.71
CA GLU A 88 -14.87 -12.09 4.97
C GLU A 88 -15.92 -11.31 5.77
N ASP A 89 -16.02 -11.57 7.07
CA ASP A 89 -16.91 -10.81 7.95
C ASP A 89 -16.46 -9.35 8.07
N ALA A 90 -15.14 -9.09 8.14
CA ALA A 90 -14.56 -7.74 8.20
C ALA A 90 -14.98 -6.90 7.00
N VAL A 91 -14.91 -7.47 5.79
CA VAL A 91 -15.36 -6.82 4.56
C VAL A 91 -16.88 -6.70 4.51
N ALA A 92 -17.61 -7.75 4.90
CA ALA A 92 -19.07 -7.81 4.76
C ALA A 92 -19.83 -6.80 5.62
N ILE A 93 -19.22 -6.28 6.70
CA ILE A 93 -19.83 -5.24 7.54
C ILE A 93 -19.57 -3.81 7.06
N VAL A 94 -18.58 -3.59 6.19
CA VAL A 94 -18.25 -2.23 5.70
C VAL A 94 -19.43 -1.54 4.99
N PRO A 95 -20.25 -2.22 4.17
CA PRO A 95 -21.43 -1.60 3.55
C PRO A 95 -22.46 -1.03 4.54
N GLU A 96 -22.42 -1.43 5.82
CA GLU A 96 -23.33 -0.92 6.87
C GLU A 96 -22.95 0.48 7.38
N ILE A 97 -21.74 0.97 7.09
CA ILE A 97 -21.36 2.39 7.26
C ILE A 97 -22.20 3.21 6.29
N TRP A 98 -22.74 4.36 6.65
CA TRP A 98 -23.57 5.14 5.72
C TRP A 98 -22.72 6.03 4.80
N ASP A 99 -21.72 6.72 5.36
CA ASP A 99 -20.88 7.63 4.58
C ASP A 99 -19.91 6.85 3.66
N VAL A 100 -19.93 7.17 2.37
CA VAL A 100 -19.12 6.47 1.36
C VAL A 100 -17.62 6.74 1.47
N ASN A 101 -17.22 7.90 1.97
CA ASN A 101 -15.81 8.23 2.17
C ASN A 101 -15.29 7.53 3.43
N GLU A 102 -16.12 7.40 4.47
CA GLU A 102 -15.84 6.58 5.64
C GLU A 102 -15.71 5.10 5.29
N ARG A 103 -16.58 4.57 4.41
CA ARG A 103 -16.43 3.20 3.87
C ARG A 103 -15.08 3.02 3.19
N ALA A 104 -14.69 3.97 2.35
CA ALA A 104 -13.41 3.95 1.65
C ALA A 104 -12.23 3.97 2.63
N SER A 105 -12.25 4.88 3.61
CA SER A 105 -11.23 4.95 4.66
C SER A 105 -11.10 3.63 5.42
N VAL A 106 -12.22 3.00 5.82
CA VAL A 106 -12.20 1.72 6.53
C VAL A 106 -11.65 0.58 5.66
N LEU A 107 -11.92 0.55 4.36
CA LEU A 107 -11.28 -0.42 3.46
C LEU A 107 -9.78 -0.18 3.30
N GLY A 108 -9.34 1.09 3.26
CA GLY A 108 -7.92 1.45 3.24
C GLY A 108 -7.19 0.93 4.47
N ASP A 109 -7.72 1.22 5.65
CA ASP A 109 -7.19 0.75 6.94
C ASP A 109 -7.17 -0.79 7.01
N LEU A 110 -8.25 -1.44 6.56
CA LEU A 110 -8.34 -2.91 6.52
C LEU A 110 -7.29 -3.53 5.59
N ALA A 111 -7.08 -2.95 4.40
CA ALA A 111 -6.06 -3.44 3.47
C ALA A 111 -4.66 -3.34 4.09
N LEU A 112 -4.30 -2.20 4.68
CA LEU A 112 -3.02 -2.01 5.38
C LEU A 112 -2.82 -3.04 6.49
N GLN A 113 -3.84 -3.26 7.32
CA GLN A 113 -3.76 -4.25 8.38
C GLN A 113 -3.61 -5.68 7.86
N LEU A 114 -4.28 -6.02 6.76
CA LEU A 114 -4.13 -7.34 6.13
C LEU A 114 -2.70 -7.56 5.63
N VAL A 115 -2.01 -6.51 5.16
CA VAL A 115 -0.57 -6.58 4.85
C VAL A 115 0.24 -6.90 6.11
N GLU A 116 0.01 -6.17 7.20
CA GLU A 116 0.72 -6.37 8.47
C GLU A 116 0.50 -7.77 9.07
N LEU A 117 -0.68 -8.35 8.84
CA LEU A 117 -1.05 -9.70 9.27
C LEU A 117 -0.52 -10.80 8.33
N GLY A 118 0.10 -10.45 7.19
CA GLY A 118 0.66 -11.41 6.23
C GLY A 118 -0.36 -12.00 5.25
N TYR A 119 -1.39 -11.25 4.88
CA TYR A 119 -2.43 -11.64 3.92
C TYR A 119 -2.44 -10.70 2.69
N PRO A 120 -1.38 -10.69 1.87
CA PRO A 120 -1.22 -9.72 0.78
C PRO A 120 -2.26 -9.86 -0.32
N GLU A 121 -2.70 -11.08 -0.66
CA GLU A 121 -3.73 -11.29 -1.67
C GLU A 121 -5.08 -10.72 -1.21
N LYS A 122 -5.41 -10.88 0.08
CA LYS A 122 -6.61 -10.27 0.67
C LYS A 122 -6.49 -8.75 0.76
N ALA A 123 -5.32 -8.20 1.08
CA ALA A 123 -5.10 -6.76 1.03
C ALA A 123 -5.33 -6.21 -0.39
N GLN A 124 -4.85 -6.91 -1.42
CA GLN A 124 -5.09 -6.53 -2.82
C GLN A 124 -6.58 -6.63 -3.20
N GLU A 125 -7.29 -7.68 -2.78
CA GLU A 125 -8.74 -7.80 -2.99
C GLU A 125 -9.49 -6.61 -2.37
N VAL A 126 -9.14 -6.23 -1.13
CA VAL A 126 -9.73 -5.07 -0.45
C VAL A 126 -9.38 -3.76 -1.15
N ALA A 127 -8.14 -3.59 -1.64
CA ALA A 127 -7.74 -2.42 -2.43
C ALA A 127 -8.56 -2.31 -3.74
N GLN A 128 -8.89 -3.43 -4.39
CA GLN A 128 -9.79 -3.44 -5.55
C GLN A 128 -11.22 -3.04 -5.18
N MET A 129 -11.70 -3.40 -3.99
CA MET A 129 -13.01 -2.95 -3.49
C MET A 129 -13.01 -1.45 -3.23
N LEU A 130 -11.93 -0.90 -2.66
CA LEU A 130 -11.76 0.53 -2.40
C LEU A 130 -11.91 1.38 -3.67
N VAL A 131 -11.31 0.94 -4.79
CA VAL A 131 -11.43 1.63 -6.09
C VAL A 131 -12.87 1.62 -6.62
N LYS A 132 -13.65 0.58 -6.33
CA LYS A 132 -15.03 0.42 -6.81
C LYS A 132 -16.06 1.26 -6.04
N ILE A 133 -15.71 1.78 -4.85
CA ILE A 133 -16.61 2.67 -4.12
C ILE A 133 -16.82 3.95 -4.95
N GLU A 134 -18.04 4.47 -5.03
CA GLU A 134 -18.29 5.78 -5.63
C GLU A 134 -18.14 6.86 -4.55
N ILE A 135 -16.93 7.42 -4.40
CA ILE A 135 -16.67 8.50 -3.44
C ILE A 135 -16.95 9.87 -4.04
N ASN A 136 -17.05 10.86 -3.16
CA ASN A 136 -17.14 12.26 -3.58
C ASN A 136 -15.85 12.69 -4.30
N LYS A 137 -15.97 13.46 -5.39
CA LYS A 137 -14.83 13.90 -6.22
C LYS A 137 -13.68 14.56 -5.42
N GLY A 138 -13.99 15.26 -4.32
CA GLY A 138 -12.99 15.88 -3.44
C GLY A 138 -12.10 14.87 -2.70
N TRP A 139 -12.48 13.59 -2.66
CA TRP A 139 -11.79 12.52 -1.94
C TRP A 139 -10.99 11.58 -2.85
N GLU A 140 -10.99 11.79 -4.17
CA GLU A 140 -10.20 10.98 -5.11
C GLU A 140 -8.69 11.01 -4.79
N LEU A 141 -8.20 12.16 -4.31
CA LEU A 141 -6.82 12.28 -3.87
C LEU A 141 -6.54 11.45 -2.61
N ALA A 142 -7.47 11.42 -1.65
CA ALA A 142 -7.34 10.62 -0.42
C ALA A 142 -7.31 9.13 -0.75
N ARG A 143 -8.24 8.65 -1.59
CA ARG A 143 -8.21 7.26 -2.10
C ARG A 143 -6.88 6.93 -2.77
N ALA A 144 -6.38 7.81 -3.64
CA ALA A 144 -5.11 7.58 -4.31
C ALA A 144 -3.97 7.46 -3.31
N ARG A 145 -3.97 8.28 -2.24
CA ARG A 145 -3.00 8.20 -1.14
C ARG A 145 -3.10 6.87 -0.39
N ASP A 146 -4.30 6.43 -0.03
CA ASP A 146 -4.49 5.13 0.64
C ASP A 146 -3.94 3.97 -0.21
N LEU A 147 -4.19 3.97 -1.52
CA LEU A 147 -3.68 2.94 -2.43
C LEU A 147 -2.14 3.01 -2.63
N ILE A 148 -1.56 4.21 -2.62
CA ILE A 148 -0.10 4.40 -2.60
C ILE A 148 0.47 3.80 -1.31
N ASP A 149 -0.12 4.10 -0.16
CA ASP A 149 0.33 3.61 1.15
C ASP A 149 0.22 2.08 1.26
N ILE A 150 -0.87 1.49 0.74
CA ILE A 150 -1.01 0.02 0.62
C ILE A 150 0.11 -0.56 -0.24
N SER A 151 0.38 0.04 -1.40
CA SER A 151 1.45 -0.41 -2.31
C SER A 151 2.83 -0.34 -1.63
N ILE A 152 3.09 0.71 -0.85
CA ILE A 152 4.33 0.90 -0.07
C ILE A 152 4.42 -0.13 1.07
N SER A 153 3.32 -0.44 1.74
CA SER A 153 3.29 -1.45 2.81
C SER A 153 3.58 -2.86 2.25
N LEU A 154 2.99 -3.18 1.09
CA LEU A 154 3.21 -4.46 0.40
C LEU A 154 4.68 -4.65 0.01
N VAL A 155 5.32 -3.65 -0.62
CA VAL A 155 6.74 -3.75 -0.99
C VAL A 155 7.64 -3.89 0.24
N LYS A 156 7.39 -3.14 1.33
CA LYS A 156 8.16 -3.25 2.59
C LYS A 156 8.06 -4.62 3.24
N SER A 157 6.92 -5.30 3.03
CA SER A 157 6.69 -6.66 3.51
C SER A 157 7.19 -7.74 2.54
N GLY A 158 7.79 -7.35 1.40
CA GLY A 158 8.33 -8.26 0.38
C GLY A 158 7.32 -8.76 -0.66
N TYR A 159 6.09 -8.25 -0.64
CA TYR A 159 4.98 -8.63 -1.54
C TYR A 159 5.00 -7.76 -2.81
N PHE A 160 5.99 -8.00 -3.67
CA PHE A 160 6.28 -7.16 -4.83
C PHE A 160 5.24 -7.21 -5.93
N GLU A 161 4.67 -8.38 -6.19
CA GLU A 161 3.67 -8.55 -7.24
C GLU A 161 2.38 -7.81 -6.87
N GLU A 162 1.95 -7.97 -5.62
CA GLU A 162 0.75 -7.34 -5.07
C GLU A 162 0.93 -5.82 -4.97
N ALA A 163 2.12 -5.34 -4.61
CA ALA A 163 2.44 -3.91 -4.65
C ALA A 163 2.30 -3.34 -6.06
N LEU A 164 2.83 -4.02 -7.07
CA LEU A 164 2.72 -3.60 -8.47
C LEU A 164 1.28 -3.66 -8.96
N ASN A 165 0.52 -4.71 -8.63
CA ASN A 165 -0.89 -4.82 -8.97
C ASN A 165 -1.73 -3.70 -8.33
N THR A 166 -1.45 -3.37 -7.06
CA THR A 166 -2.12 -2.27 -6.35
C THR A 166 -1.80 -0.93 -6.99
N SER A 167 -0.55 -0.70 -7.42
CA SER A 167 -0.19 0.54 -8.13
C SER A 167 -0.93 0.72 -9.45
N GLN A 168 -1.26 -0.37 -10.14
CA GLN A 168 -1.94 -0.33 -11.45
C GLN A 168 -3.42 0.03 -11.37
N ILE A 169 -4.08 -0.24 -10.24
CA ILE A 169 -5.51 0.09 -10.05
C ILE A 169 -5.73 1.54 -9.57
N ILE A 170 -4.65 2.28 -9.29
CA ILE A 170 -4.73 3.68 -8.87
C ILE A 170 -5.21 4.55 -10.02
N ASN A 171 -6.17 5.43 -9.75
CA ASN A 171 -6.67 6.36 -10.75
C ASN A 171 -5.68 7.51 -11.02
N GLY A 172 -5.41 7.76 -12.30
CA GLY A 172 -4.59 8.87 -12.78
C GLY A 172 -3.10 8.55 -12.88
N GLU A 173 -2.53 8.86 -14.05
CA GLU A 173 -1.13 8.53 -14.39
C GLU A 173 -0.12 9.13 -13.42
N TRP A 174 -0.40 10.31 -12.86
CA TRP A 174 0.48 10.96 -11.89
C TRP A 174 0.56 10.17 -10.58
N ASN A 175 -0.57 9.69 -10.05
CA ASN A 175 -0.62 8.90 -8.82
C ASN A 175 -0.02 7.50 -9.05
N GLN A 176 -0.30 6.87 -10.20
CA GLN A 176 0.32 5.59 -10.57
C GLN A 176 1.85 5.70 -10.66
N ALA A 177 2.35 6.77 -11.27
CA ALA A 177 3.78 7.03 -11.38
C ALA A 177 4.44 7.28 -10.01
N GLU A 178 3.77 8.00 -9.10
CA GLU A 178 4.22 8.17 -7.72
C GLU A 178 4.30 6.81 -7.00
N ALA A 179 3.26 5.97 -7.10
CA ALA A 179 3.26 4.64 -6.49
C ALA A 179 4.42 3.77 -7.01
N LEU A 180 4.59 3.71 -8.34
CA LEU A 180 5.68 2.94 -8.96
C LEU A 180 7.07 3.46 -8.58
N ALA A 181 7.24 4.79 -8.45
CA ALA A 181 8.49 5.38 -7.99
C ALA A 181 8.79 4.96 -6.55
N ASN A 182 7.80 5.03 -5.65
CA ASN A 182 7.97 4.60 -4.27
C ASN A 182 8.27 3.09 -4.17
N ILE A 183 7.55 2.24 -4.90
CA ILE A 183 7.81 0.79 -4.96
C ILE A 183 9.25 0.54 -5.42
N SER A 184 9.67 1.17 -6.52
CA SER A 184 11.01 1.04 -7.06
C SER A 184 12.09 1.44 -6.05
N LEU A 185 11.90 2.56 -5.36
CA LEU A 185 12.87 3.04 -4.37
C LEU A 185 12.95 2.14 -3.14
N GLU A 186 11.82 1.63 -2.63
CA GLU A 186 11.84 0.69 -1.51
C GLU A 186 12.45 -0.66 -1.90
N MET A 187 12.19 -1.16 -3.11
CA MET A 187 12.88 -2.36 -3.63
C MET A 187 14.40 -2.17 -3.64
N GLY A 188 14.89 -1.01 -4.11
CA GLY A 188 16.32 -0.69 -4.12
C GLY A 188 16.93 -0.71 -2.71
N ARG A 189 16.28 -0.04 -1.76
CA ARG A 189 16.69 -0.01 -0.34
C ARG A 189 16.74 -1.39 0.31
N MET A 190 15.87 -2.30 -0.13
CA MET A 190 15.85 -3.69 0.33
C MET A 190 16.88 -4.58 -0.37
N GLY A 191 17.67 -4.03 -1.31
CA GLY A 191 18.73 -4.72 -2.06
C GLY A 191 18.29 -5.30 -3.41
N TYR A 192 17.02 -5.13 -3.81
CA TYR A 192 16.48 -5.59 -5.09
C TYR A 192 16.71 -4.56 -6.19
N VAL A 193 17.97 -4.13 -6.36
CA VAL A 193 18.37 -3.01 -7.23
C VAL A 193 18.01 -3.25 -8.70
N LYS A 194 18.11 -4.50 -9.18
CA LYS A 194 17.77 -4.87 -10.55
C LYS A 194 16.27 -4.69 -10.80
N GLU A 195 15.45 -5.27 -9.93
CA GLU A 195 13.98 -5.22 -9.98
C GLU A 195 13.50 -3.77 -9.84
N ALA A 196 14.07 -3.03 -8.88
CA ALA A 196 13.85 -1.61 -8.69
C ALA A 196 14.04 -0.81 -9.99
N PHE A 197 15.16 -1.01 -10.69
CA PHE A 197 15.43 -0.32 -11.94
C PHE A 197 14.48 -0.71 -13.07
N ILE A 198 14.07 -1.99 -13.13
CA ILE A 198 13.07 -2.46 -14.10
C ILE A 198 11.72 -1.75 -13.88
N VAL A 199 11.33 -1.51 -12.63
CA VAL A 199 10.13 -0.74 -12.30
C VAL A 199 10.32 0.73 -12.66
N ALA A 200 11.42 1.37 -12.23
CA ALA A 200 11.68 2.79 -12.47
C ALA A 200 11.65 3.15 -13.96
N ARG A 201 12.32 2.37 -14.82
CA ARG A 201 12.41 2.69 -16.27
C ARG A 201 11.06 2.65 -17.00
N LYS A 202 10.07 1.93 -16.43
CA LYS A 202 8.71 1.81 -16.98
C LYS A 202 7.77 2.94 -16.53
N ILE A 203 8.19 3.81 -15.62
CA ILE A 203 7.36 4.93 -15.16
C ILE A 203 7.18 5.94 -16.30
N GLU A 204 5.94 6.20 -16.71
CA GLU A 204 5.67 7.12 -17.83
C GLU A 204 5.87 8.60 -17.48
N TYR A 205 5.45 9.00 -16.29
CA TYR A 205 5.55 10.39 -15.84
C TYR A 205 7.01 10.77 -15.59
N GLN A 206 7.52 11.73 -16.37
CA GLN A 206 8.95 12.06 -16.42
C GLN A 206 9.52 12.43 -15.03
N HIS A 207 8.82 13.28 -14.27
CA HIS A 207 9.29 13.73 -12.96
C HIS A 207 9.59 12.56 -12.02
N TRP A 208 8.62 11.66 -11.84
CA TRP A 208 8.73 10.49 -10.98
C TRP A 208 9.75 9.46 -11.49
N ARG A 209 9.80 9.24 -12.82
CA ARG A 209 10.81 8.37 -13.43
C ARG A 209 12.23 8.88 -13.16
N THR A 210 12.48 10.15 -13.45
CA THR A 210 13.80 10.76 -13.28
C THR A 210 14.21 10.74 -11.81
N GLU A 211 13.29 11.01 -10.88
CA GLU A 211 13.56 10.92 -9.44
C GLU A 211 13.97 9.50 -9.03
N ALA A 212 13.21 8.48 -9.44
CA ALA A 212 13.50 7.08 -9.12
C ALA A 212 14.86 6.65 -9.71
N LEU A 213 15.09 6.92 -11.00
CA LEU A 213 16.34 6.58 -11.68
C LEU A 213 17.57 7.29 -11.06
N THR A 214 17.43 8.55 -10.67
CA THR A 214 18.51 9.31 -10.02
C THR A 214 18.94 8.67 -8.72
N LYS A 215 17.97 8.31 -7.86
CA LYS A 215 18.26 7.71 -6.55
C LYS A 215 18.83 6.30 -6.68
N LEU A 216 18.42 5.53 -7.69
CA LEU A 216 18.95 4.19 -7.96
C LEU A 216 20.31 4.19 -8.67
N ALA A 217 20.72 5.28 -9.31
CA ALA A 217 21.93 5.32 -10.13
C ALA A 217 23.20 4.90 -9.36
N ALA A 218 23.33 5.33 -8.09
CA ALA A 218 24.47 4.99 -7.25
C ALA A 218 24.50 3.49 -6.89
N GLU A 219 23.34 2.89 -6.64
CA GLU A 219 23.26 1.44 -6.34
C GLU A 219 23.49 0.60 -7.60
N LEU A 220 23.03 1.08 -8.75
CA LEU A 220 23.25 0.43 -10.05
C LEU A 220 24.72 0.41 -10.45
N GLU A 221 25.46 1.49 -10.18
CA GLU A 221 26.92 1.56 -10.42
C GLU A 221 27.69 0.47 -9.66
N MET A 222 27.20 0.08 -8.49
CA MET A 222 27.82 -0.94 -7.64
C MET A 222 27.55 -2.38 -8.11
N LEU A 223 26.67 -2.58 -9.10
CA LEU A 223 26.38 -3.91 -9.62
C LEU A 223 27.57 -4.48 -10.41
N PRO A 224 27.83 -5.80 -10.30
CA PRO A 224 28.81 -6.46 -11.15
C PRO A 224 28.53 -6.23 -12.64
N ILE A 225 29.58 -5.99 -13.43
CA ILE A 225 29.45 -5.63 -14.85
C ILE A 225 28.66 -6.67 -15.67
N ASN A 226 28.75 -7.96 -15.31
CA ASN A 226 28.03 -9.05 -15.94
C ASN A 226 26.51 -9.03 -15.66
N ILE A 227 26.07 -8.28 -14.64
CA ILE A 227 24.65 -8.01 -14.35
C ILE A 227 24.24 -6.66 -14.95
N LEU A 228 25.07 -5.62 -14.75
CA LEU A 228 24.77 -4.26 -15.18
C LEU A 228 24.67 -4.13 -16.71
N TYR A 229 25.56 -4.79 -17.46
CA TYR A 229 25.59 -4.69 -18.92
C TYR A 229 24.34 -5.29 -19.59
N PRO A 230 23.91 -6.53 -19.30
CA PRO A 230 22.64 -7.05 -19.84
C PRO A 230 21.44 -6.18 -19.44
N LEU A 231 21.39 -5.75 -18.18
CA LEU A 231 20.31 -4.90 -17.66
C LEU A 231 20.22 -3.56 -18.42
N TRP A 232 21.37 -2.97 -18.74
CA TRP A 232 21.46 -1.76 -19.56
C TRP A 232 20.96 -1.99 -20.98
N ILE A 233 21.43 -3.06 -21.64
CA ILE A 233 21.01 -3.40 -23.01
C ILE A 233 19.50 -3.62 -23.09
N GLU A 234 18.92 -4.32 -22.11
CA GLU A 234 17.47 -4.51 -22.01
C GLU A 234 16.70 -3.20 -21.76
N SER A 235 17.34 -2.19 -21.15
CA SER A 235 16.73 -0.87 -20.91
C SER A 235 16.66 0.00 -22.15
N LEU A 236 17.62 -0.12 -23.07
CA LEU A 236 17.73 0.80 -24.22
C LEU A 236 16.44 0.85 -25.04
N PRO A 237 15.80 -0.27 -25.45
CA PRO A 237 14.54 -0.22 -26.18
C PRO A 237 13.46 0.55 -25.43
N VAL A 238 13.32 0.33 -24.12
CA VAL A 238 12.31 0.99 -23.27
C VAL A 238 12.55 2.49 -23.15
N LEU A 239 13.80 2.93 -23.05
CA LEU A 239 14.12 4.36 -22.98
C LEU A 239 13.94 5.05 -24.33
N THR A 240 14.23 4.35 -25.43
CA THR A 240 14.18 4.91 -26.79
C THR A 240 12.77 5.07 -27.37
N THR A 241 11.74 4.43 -26.80
CA THR A 241 10.34 4.66 -27.20
C THR A 241 9.80 6.02 -26.74
N ARG A 242 10.54 6.72 -25.86
CA ARG A 242 10.15 8.00 -25.29
C ARG A 242 10.52 9.16 -26.20
N SER A 243 9.96 10.35 -25.91
CA SER A 243 10.37 11.58 -26.60
C SER A 243 11.88 11.84 -26.41
N ARG A 244 12.51 12.50 -27.38
CA ARG A 244 13.93 12.89 -27.32
C ARG A 244 14.29 13.57 -26.00
N LYS A 245 13.46 14.51 -25.54
CA LYS A 245 13.65 15.22 -24.27
C LYS A 245 13.70 14.25 -23.08
N ASN A 246 12.77 13.29 -23.04
CA ASN A 246 12.70 12.30 -21.96
C ASN A 246 13.88 11.34 -21.99
N LEU A 247 14.24 10.82 -23.16
CA LEU A 247 15.42 9.98 -23.33
C LEU A 247 16.70 10.69 -22.85
N LEU A 248 16.90 11.96 -23.25
CA LEU A 248 18.07 12.73 -22.83
C LEU A 248 18.11 12.93 -21.30
N ASN A 249 16.97 13.21 -20.66
CA ASN A 249 16.91 13.32 -19.21
C ASN A 249 17.26 11.99 -18.52
N ASP A 250 16.75 10.88 -19.02
CA ASP A 250 17.03 9.54 -18.48
C ASP A 250 18.53 9.20 -18.64
N LEU A 251 19.14 9.52 -19.78
CA LEU A 251 20.57 9.32 -20.03
C LEU A 251 21.46 10.19 -19.13
N ILE A 252 21.05 11.43 -18.84
CA ILE A 252 21.78 12.33 -17.94
C ILE A 252 21.84 11.74 -16.54
N VAL A 253 20.70 11.30 -15.99
CA VAL A 253 20.65 10.77 -14.61
C VAL A 253 21.29 9.39 -14.48
N LEU A 254 21.34 8.62 -15.57
CA LEU A 254 22.06 7.34 -15.65
C LEU A 254 23.55 7.51 -16.02
N GLY A 255 24.09 8.72 -16.01
CA GLY A 255 25.51 9.00 -16.24
C GLY A 255 26.48 8.16 -15.38
N PRO A 256 26.22 7.94 -14.08
CA PRO A 256 27.03 7.04 -13.25
C PRO A 256 27.05 5.60 -13.79
N VAL A 257 25.89 5.08 -14.21
CA VAL A 257 25.75 3.74 -14.81
C VAL A 257 26.54 3.63 -16.11
N ILE A 258 26.44 4.63 -16.99
CA ILE A 258 27.21 4.68 -18.25
C ILE A 258 28.72 4.69 -17.96
N THR A 259 29.14 5.40 -16.92
CA THR A 259 30.54 5.45 -16.48
C THR A 259 30.99 4.11 -15.92
N ALA A 260 30.16 3.42 -15.14
CA ALA A 260 30.43 2.08 -14.63
C ALA A 260 30.59 1.05 -15.77
N LEU A 261 29.83 1.20 -16.86
CA LEU A 261 29.85 0.30 -18.01
C LEU A 261 31.09 0.45 -18.90
N GLY A 262 31.63 1.65 -19.08
CA GLY A 262 32.69 1.89 -20.06
C GLY A 262 33.66 3.04 -19.75
N GLY A 263 33.69 3.50 -18.50
CA GLY A 263 34.56 4.57 -18.02
C GLY A 263 34.25 5.93 -18.63
N SER A 264 35.20 6.86 -18.51
CA SER A 264 35.07 8.21 -19.07
C SER A 264 34.85 8.22 -20.58
N ARG A 265 35.48 7.29 -21.30
CA ARG A 265 35.34 7.16 -22.76
C ARG A 265 33.90 6.90 -23.19
N ALA A 266 33.16 6.06 -22.45
CA ALA A 266 31.76 5.79 -22.78
C ALA A 266 30.88 7.04 -22.60
N LYS A 267 31.13 7.82 -21.53
CA LYS A 267 30.44 9.09 -21.30
C LYS A 267 30.75 10.11 -22.39
N ASP A 268 32.01 10.27 -22.77
CA ASP A 268 32.42 11.19 -23.84
C ASP A 268 31.82 10.76 -25.18
N SER A 269 31.85 9.46 -25.49
CA SER A 269 31.27 8.91 -26.72
C SER A 269 29.75 9.13 -26.78
N LEU A 270 29.05 8.96 -25.65
CA LEU A 270 27.61 9.24 -25.57
C LEU A 270 27.33 10.72 -25.79
N PHE A 271 28.12 11.61 -25.19
CA PHE A 271 27.98 13.05 -25.37
C PHE A 271 28.18 13.45 -26.84
N SER A 272 29.25 12.95 -27.49
CA SER A 272 29.48 13.16 -28.92
C SER A 272 28.32 12.63 -29.78
N ALA A 273 27.82 11.42 -29.51
CA ALA A 273 26.68 10.87 -30.23
C ALA A 273 25.40 11.71 -30.07
N ILE A 274 25.16 12.27 -28.88
CA ILE A 274 24.03 13.18 -28.64
C ILE A 274 24.18 14.48 -29.45
N GLN A 275 25.40 15.04 -29.51
CA GLN A 275 25.70 16.24 -30.29
C GLN A 275 25.53 15.97 -31.79
N ASP A 276 26.08 14.88 -32.30
CA ASP A 276 25.98 14.49 -33.71
C ASP A 276 24.51 14.35 -34.14
N VAL A 277 23.70 13.63 -33.36
CA VAL A 277 22.24 13.51 -33.60
C VAL A 277 21.50 14.84 -33.41
N GLY A 278 22.03 15.76 -32.58
CA GLY A 278 21.55 17.14 -32.49
C GLY A 278 21.78 17.94 -33.77
N HIS A 279 22.94 17.81 -34.37
CA HIS A 279 23.31 18.52 -35.59
C HIS A 279 22.59 18.02 -36.84
N TRP A 280 22.06 16.79 -36.82
CA TRP A 280 21.34 16.20 -37.96
C TRP A 280 19.91 16.74 -38.15
N TRP A 281 19.40 17.55 -37.21
CA TRP A 281 18.10 18.22 -37.37
C TRP A 281 18.30 19.72 -37.56
N PRO A 282 17.71 20.34 -38.62
CA PRO A 282 17.74 21.78 -38.74
C PRO A 282 17.01 22.40 -37.55
N GLU A 283 17.62 23.42 -36.94
CA GLU A 283 16.94 24.26 -35.97
C GLU A 283 15.64 24.75 -36.62
N SER A 284 14.50 24.42 -36.02
CA SER A 284 13.22 24.99 -36.44
C SER A 284 13.33 26.50 -36.29
N VAL A 285 13.49 27.18 -37.43
CA VAL A 285 13.41 28.63 -37.54
C VAL A 285 12.07 29.04 -36.93
N ASN A 286 12.12 29.85 -35.87
CA ASN A 286 10.98 30.44 -35.18
C ASN A 286 10.06 31.23 -36.13
#